data_AF-A0A3C0B7M9-F1
#
_entry.id   AF-A0A3C0B7M9-F1
#
_cell.length_a   1.000
_cell.length_b   1.000
_cell.length_c   1.000
_cell.angle_alpha   90.00
_cell.angle_beta   90.00
_cell.angle_gamma   90.00
#
_symmetry.space_group_name_H-M   'P 1'
#
loop_
_entity.id
_entity.type
_entity.pdbx_description
1 polymer ?
#
loop_
_entity_poly.entity_id
_entity_poly.type
_entity_poly.pdbx_seq_one_letter_code
_entity_poly.pdbx_strand_id
1 'polypeptide(L)'
;RKEKPRMLHNASQKFESAFINVDILPNNSIMLKSLEGQRLGIWIAHGEGKFQLPGRESEYNIPVKYSYKAYPGNPNGSDFDTAAICSDDGRHLAIMPHLERSLYPWNWASYPNERKYDEVSPWIEAFVNAKKWIEERNGK
;
A
#
# COMPACT_ATOMS: atom_id res chain seq x y z
N ARG A 1 -13.73 17.55 -13.54
CA ARG A 1 -13.16 17.94 -12.22
C ARG A 1 -12.26 19.16 -12.42
N LYS A 2 -12.41 20.23 -11.62
CA LYS A 2 -11.56 21.43 -11.73
C LYS A 2 -10.12 21.19 -11.25
N GLU A 3 -9.90 20.24 -10.33
CA GLU A 3 -8.56 19.82 -9.88
C GLU A 3 -8.41 18.29 -9.96
N LYS A 4 -7.22 17.82 -10.34
CA LYS A 4 -6.88 16.40 -10.46
C LYS A 4 -6.07 15.94 -9.23
N PRO A 5 -6.24 14.68 -8.79
CA PRO A 5 -5.34 14.06 -7.81
C PRO A 5 -3.87 14.16 -8.24
N ARG A 6 -2.99 14.38 -7.27
CA ARG A 6 -1.54 14.43 -7.49
C ARG A 6 -0.79 14.05 -6.23
N MET A 7 0.50 13.77 -6.40
CA MET A 7 1.42 13.61 -5.27
C MET A 7 2.16 14.93 -5.03
N LEU A 8 2.37 15.24 -3.76
CA LEU A 8 3.08 16.43 -3.29
C LEU A 8 4.25 16.03 -2.39
N HIS A 9 5.11 17.01 -2.10
CA HIS A 9 6.09 16.90 -1.02
C HIS A 9 5.39 16.46 0.28
N ASN A 10 6.06 15.59 1.04
CA ASN A 10 5.59 15.16 2.36
C ASN A 10 5.29 16.38 3.23
N ALA A 11 4.30 16.27 4.12
CA ALA A 11 3.96 17.35 5.06
C ALA A 11 5.15 17.74 5.96
N SER A 12 6.06 16.79 6.25
CA SER A 12 7.30 17.04 6.99
C SER A 12 8.33 17.89 6.25
N GLN A 13 8.18 18.06 4.92
CA GLN A 13 9.19 18.67 4.02
C GLN A 13 10.54 17.93 4.07
N LYS A 14 10.53 16.65 4.44
CA LYS A 14 11.70 15.77 4.51
C LYS A 14 11.46 14.49 3.73
N PHE A 15 12.56 13.86 3.35
CA PHE A 15 12.55 12.49 2.89
C PHE A 15 12.30 11.57 4.09
N GLU A 16 11.32 10.67 3.96
CA GLU A 16 10.97 9.71 5.00
C GLU A 16 11.42 8.32 4.57
N SER A 17 12.16 7.64 5.45
CA SER A 17 12.62 6.26 5.29
C SER A 17 12.34 5.49 6.57
N ALA A 18 11.28 4.69 6.57
CA ALA A 18 10.82 4.03 7.78
C ALA A 18 10.15 2.68 7.47
N PHE A 19 10.06 1.85 8.51
CA PHE A 19 9.22 0.66 8.51
C PHE A 19 7.97 0.96 9.35
N ILE A 20 6.80 0.93 8.73
CA ILE A 20 5.53 1.33 9.36
C ILE A 20 4.43 0.32 9.07
N ASN A 21 3.26 0.50 9.68
CA ASN A 21 2.09 -0.34 9.41
C ASN A 21 1.11 0.32 8.44
N VAL A 22 0.54 -0.51 7.58
CA VAL A 22 -0.61 -0.17 6.73
C VAL A 22 -1.75 -1.16 6.94
N ASP A 23 -2.97 -0.66 6.79
CA ASP A 23 -4.20 -1.43 6.80
C ASP A 23 -4.68 -1.63 5.37
N ILE A 24 -4.92 -2.89 4.98
CA ILE A 24 -5.45 -3.25 3.67
C ILE A 24 -6.96 -3.37 3.81
N LEU A 25 -7.66 -2.41 3.22
CA LEU A 25 -9.12 -2.29 3.31
C LEU A 25 -9.82 -3.24 2.33
N PRO A 26 -11.14 -3.47 2.50
CA PRO A 26 -11.95 -4.08 1.46
C PRO A 26 -11.77 -3.39 0.12
N ASN A 27 -11.37 -4.17 -0.89
CA ASN A 27 -10.94 -3.61 -2.17
C ASN A 27 -11.21 -4.55 -3.36
N ASN A 28 -11.13 -3.98 -4.55
CA ASN A 28 -11.24 -4.69 -5.83
C ASN A 28 -9.89 -4.80 -6.55
N SER A 29 -8.77 -4.44 -5.91
CA SER A 29 -7.44 -4.53 -6.53
C SER A 29 -7.10 -5.99 -6.77
N ILE A 30 -6.73 -6.31 -8.01
CA ILE A 30 -6.27 -7.65 -8.37
C ILE A 30 -5.10 -8.06 -7.50
N MET A 31 -4.13 -7.15 -7.29
CA MET A 31 -2.95 -7.47 -6.49
C MET A 31 -3.29 -7.64 -5.00
N LEU A 32 -4.21 -6.86 -4.43
CA LEU A 32 -4.38 -6.82 -2.97
C LEU A 32 -5.55 -7.65 -2.45
N LYS A 33 -6.27 -8.37 -3.31
CA LYS A 33 -7.54 -9.01 -2.91
C LYS A 33 -7.39 -10.04 -1.80
N SER A 34 -6.39 -10.92 -1.86
CA SER A 34 -6.16 -11.93 -0.81
C SER A 34 -5.62 -11.35 0.50
N LEU A 35 -5.20 -10.09 0.49
CA LEU A 35 -4.63 -9.40 1.65
C LEU A 35 -5.64 -8.52 2.40
N GLU A 36 -6.89 -8.47 1.93
CA GLU A 36 -7.98 -7.72 2.56
C GLU A 36 -8.11 -8.02 4.07
N GLY A 37 -8.27 -6.96 4.88
CA GLY A 37 -8.43 -7.06 6.34
C GLY A 37 -7.12 -7.20 7.11
N GLN A 38 -5.98 -7.35 6.44
CA GLN A 38 -4.69 -7.47 7.12
C GLN A 38 -4.09 -6.10 7.48
N ARG A 39 -3.42 -6.05 8.63
CA ARG A 39 -2.50 -4.99 9.02
C ARG A 39 -1.07 -5.51 8.88
N LEU A 40 -0.29 -4.92 7.98
CA LEU A 40 1.04 -5.42 7.62
C LEU A 40 2.10 -4.33 7.82
N GLY A 41 3.31 -4.75 8.20
CA GLY A 41 4.49 -3.90 8.19
C GLY A 41 5.02 -3.73 6.76
N ILE A 42 5.43 -2.53 6.37
CA ILE A 42 5.94 -2.24 5.04
C ILE A 42 6.97 -1.10 5.06
N TRP A 43 7.94 -1.15 4.15
CA TRP A 43 8.91 -0.08 3.97
C TRP A 43 8.34 1.10 3.19
N ILE A 44 8.69 2.31 3.62
CA ILE A 44 8.48 3.56 2.88
C ILE A 44 9.82 4.25 2.65
N ALA A 45 9.98 4.90 1.51
CA ALA A 45 11.21 5.63 1.13
C ALA A 45 10.88 6.74 0.11
N HIS A 46 10.34 7.88 0.56
CA HIS A 46 9.88 8.94 -0.34
C HIS A 46 9.98 10.34 0.27
N GLY A 47 10.23 11.35 -0.58
CA GLY A 47 10.11 12.79 -0.24
C GLY A 47 8.83 13.44 -0.75
N GLU A 48 8.20 12.82 -1.75
CA GLU A 48 7.01 13.34 -2.46
C GLU A 48 5.89 12.29 -2.49
N GLY A 49 5.60 11.69 -1.34
CA GLY A 49 4.60 10.62 -1.23
C GLY A 49 3.20 11.07 -0.83
N LYS A 50 2.97 12.38 -0.64
CA LYS A 50 1.70 12.87 -0.11
C LYS A 50 0.63 12.84 -1.19
N PHE A 51 -0.37 11.96 -1.06
CA PHE A 51 -1.58 12.00 -1.88
C PHE A 51 -2.41 13.25 -1.52
N GLN A 52 -2.58 14.14 -2.50
CA GLN A 52 -3.56 15.21 -2.46
C GLN A 52 -4.79 14.79 -3.29
N LEU A 53 -5.92 14.64 -2.61
CA LEU A 53 -7.18 14.12 -3.11
C LEU A 53 -8.29 15.17 -2.89
N PRO A 54 -8.51 16.11 -3.83
CA PRO A 54 -9.38 17.28 -3.62
C PRO A 54 -10.89 16.99 -3.50
N GLY A 55 -11.32 15.75 -3.79
CA GLY A 55 -12.71 15.31 -3.67
C GLY A 55 -13.01 14.66 -2.32
N ARG A 56 -14.21 14.08 -2.18
CA ARG A 56 -14.55 13.27 -1.01
C ARG A 56 -13.85 11.90 -1.11
N GLU A 57 -13.58 11.30 0.04
CA GLU A 57 -12.96 9.97 0.12
C GLU A 57 -13.66 8.92 -0.73
N SER A 58 -15.00 8.92 -0.73
CA SER A 58 -15.85 7.99 -1.49
C SER A 58 -15.70 8.10 -3.02
N GLU A 59 -14.99 9.11 -3.52
CA GLU A 59 -14.71 9.30 -4.95
C GLU A 59 -13.38 8.66 -5.37
N TYR A 60 -12.73 7.92 -4.48
CA TYR A 60 -11.43 7.27 -4.68
C TYR A 60 -11.47 5.83 -4.17
N ASN A 61 -10.93 4.89 -4.95
CA ASN A 61 -10.70 3.53 -4.45
C ASN A 61 -9.38 3.52 -3.69
N ILE A 62 -9.44 3.51 -2.36
CA ILE A 62 -8.26 3.52 -1.47
C ILE A 62 -8.12 2.11 -0.85
N PRO A 63 -7.35 1.19 -1.47
CA PRO A 63 -7.20 -0.16 -0.94
C PRO A 63 -6.26 -0.23 0.28
N VAL A 64 -5.40 0.77 0.48
CA VAL A 64 -4.39 0.75 1.55
C VAL A 64 -4.33 2.12 2.22
N LYS A 65 -4.38 2.11 3.55
CA LYS A 65 -4.19 3.29 4.39
C LYS A 65 -3.04 3.09 5.37
N TYR A 66 -2.37 4.17 5.75
CA TYR A 66 -1.48 4.14 6.92
C TYR A 66 -2.31 3.81 8.16
N SER A 67 -1.85 2.83 8.96
CA SER A 67 -2.64 2.34 10.11
C SER A 67 -2.82 3.39 11.21
N TYR A 68 -1.92 4.38 11.27
CA TYR A 68 -1.96 5.48 12.23
C TYR A 68 -1.97 6.81 11.50
N LYS A 69 -2.84 7.73 11.93
CA LYS A 69 -3.05 9.02 11.25
C LYS A 69 -1.98 10.07 11.55
N ALA A 70 -1.38 9.98 12.73
CA ALA A 70 -0.39 10.95 13.18
C ALA A 70 0.99 10.59 12.63
N TYR A 71 1.81 11.62 12.38
CA TYR A 71 3.24 11.45 12.12
C TYR A 71 3.92 10.81 13.36
N PRO A 72 4.83 9.84 13.20
CA PRO A 72 5.39 9.33 11.94
C PRO A 72 4.63 8.13 11.33
N GLY A 73 3.52 7.68 11.93
CA GLY A 73 2.74 6.55 11.44
C GLY A 73 2.07 6.79 10.08
N ASN A 74 1.62 8.03 9.83
CA ASN A 74 1.37 8.57 8.49
C ASN A 74 2.56 9.50 8.14
N PRO A 75 3.52 9.04 7.33
CA PRO A 75 4.80 9.72 7.16
C PRO A 75 4.70 10.98 6.28
N ASN A 76 3.70 11.06 5.41
CA ASN A 76 3.59 12.12 4.40
C ASN A 76 2.39 13.06 4.59
N GLY A 77 1.45 12.72 5.47
CA GLY A 77 0.24 13.51 5.72
C GLY A 77 -0.74 13.49 4.55
N SER A 78 -0.85 12.34 3.87
CA SER A 78 -1.80 12.11 2.77
C SER A 78 -3.24 12.28 3.21
N ASP A 79 -4.08 12.78 2.29
CA ASP A 79 -5.52 12.88 2.51
C ASP A 79 -6.11 11.47 2.77
N PHE A 80 -7.04 11.40 3.72
CA PHE A 80 -7.69 10.15 4.17
C PHE A 80 -6.73 9.04 4.65
N ASP A 81 -5.49 9.40 5.00
CA ASP A 81 -4.41 8.48 5.37
C ASP A 81 -4.04 7.52 4.22
N THR A 82 -4.27 7.95 2.98
CA THR A 82 -4.05 7.14 1.77
C THR A 82 -2.59 6.73 1.62
N ALA A 83 -2.34 5.43 1.47
CA ALA A 83 -1.03 4.89 1.10
C ALA A 83 -1.03 4.29 -0.32
N ALA A 84 -2.20 3.93 -0.85
CA ALA A 84 -2.39 3.46 -2.21
C ALA A 84 -3.75 3.86 -2.78
N ILE A 85 -3.84 3.97 -4.11
CA ILE A 85 -5.09 4.11 -4.87
C ILE A 85 -5.19 3.04 -5.96
N CYS A 86 -6.40 2.69 -6.35
CA CYS A 86 -6.67 1.70 -7.39
C CYS A 86 -7.66 2.19 -8.45
N SER A 87 -7.54 1.70 -9.69
CA SER A 87 -8.56 1.92 -10.72
C SER A 87 -9.88 1.24 -10.36
N ASP A 88 -10.99 1.73 -10.92
CA ASP A 88 -12.34 1.20 -10.65
C ASP A 88 -12.47 -0.29 -10.97
N ASP A 89 -11.74 -0.75 -11.99
CA ASP A 89 -11.69 -2.14 -12.43
C ASP A 89 -10.61 -2.99 -11.73
N GLY A 90 -9.88 -2.43 -10.76
CA GLY A 90 -8.89 -3.15 -9.96
C GLY A 90 -7.55 -3.44 -10.65
N ARG A 91 -7.37 -3.05 -11.92
CA ARG A 91 -6.20 -3.44 -12.75
C ARG A 91 -4.96 -2.59 -12.55
N HIS A 92 -5.13 -1.35 -12.10
CA HIS A 92 -4.02 -0.44 -11.86
C HIS A 92 -3.96 -0.11 -10.38
N LEU A 93 -2.84 -0.44 -9.74
CA LEU A 93 -2.55 -0.10 -8.35
C LEU A 93 -1.37 0.89 -8.34
N ALA A 94 -1.58 2.06 -7.75
CA ALA A 94 -0.51 2.99 -7.43
C ALA A 94 -0.34 3.03 -5.91
N ILE A 95 0.86 2.71 -5.43
CA ILE A 95 1.17 2.56 -4.01
C ILE A 95 2.50 3.24 -3.70
N MET A 96 2.55 3.98 -2.59
CA MET A 96 3.78 4.65 -2.15
C MET A 96 4.70 3.76 -1.31
N PRO A 97 4.18 2.92 -0.39
CA PRO A 97 4.99 1.88 0.23
C PRO A 97 5.57 0.87 -0.77
N HIS A 98 6.77 0.36 -0.44
CA HIS A 98 7.54 -0.58 -1.24
C HIS A 98 7.27 -2.02 -0.82
N LEU A 99 6.17 -2.60 -1.28
CA LEU A 99 5.80 -4.00 -0.98
C LEU A 99 6.86 -5.00 -1.49
N GLU A 100 7.56 -4.65 -2.58
CA GLU A 100 8.65 -5.44 -3.15
C GLU A 100 9.91 -5.48 -2.27
N ARG A 101 10.10 -4.47 -1.40
CA ARG A 101 11.18 -4.45 -0.39
C ARG A 101 10.82 -5.20 0.88
N SER A 102 9.59 -5.71 0.96
CA SER A 102 9.06 -6.41 2.11
C SER A 102 8.68 -7.85 1.75
N LEU A 103 9.31 -8.47 0.74
CA LEU A 103 8.94 -9.81 0.27
C LEU A 103 9.35 -10.96 1.18
N TYR A 104 10.41 -10.79 1.97
CA TYR A 104 10.93 -11.85 2.83
C TYR A 104 10.94 -11.39 4.30
N PRO A 105 10.75 -12.31 5.27
CA PRO A 105 10.77 -11.96 6.69
C PRO A 105 12.05 -11.25 7.13
N TRP A 106 13.21 -11.67 6.61
CA TRP A 106 14.50 -11.05 6.92
C TRP A 106 14.67 -9.64 6.34
N ASN A 107 13.78 -9.19 5.44
CA ASN A 107 13.73 -7.79 5.01
C ASN A 107 12.89 -6.91 5.93
N TRP A 108 12.03 -7.45 6.79
CA TRP A 108 11.19 -6.64 7.67
C TRP A 108 12.02 -6.17 8.87
N ALA A 109 11.93 -4.88 9.20
CA ALA A 109 12.59 -4.36 10.41
C ALA A 109 12.06 -5.00 11.69
N SER A 110 10.78 -5.41 11.67
CA SER A 110 10.13 -6.15 12.73
C SER A 110 9.19 -7.16 12.09
N TYR A 111 9.41 -8.46 12.36
CA TYR A 111 8.56 -9.55 11.90
C TYR A 111 8.05 -10.34 13.12
N PRO A 112 6.79 -10.81 13.12
CA PRO A 112 6.25 -11.55 14.26
C PRO A 112 7.07 -12.80 14.58
N ASN A 113 7.40 -13.01 15.86
CA ASN A 113 8.27 -14.10 16.31
C ASN A 113 7.67 -15.48 16.00
N GLU A 114 6.35 -15.60 16.09
CA GLU A 114 5.58 -16.81 15.78
C GLU A 114 5.61 -17.15 14.28
N ARG A 115 5.99 -16.19 13.43
CA ARG A 115 6.13 -16.35 11.98
C ARG A 115 7.57 -16.38 11.50
N LYS A 116 8.56 -16.36 12.40
CA LYS A 116 9.99 -16.20 12.05
C LYS A 116 10.57 -17.24 11.08
N TYR A 117 9.87 -18.35 10.84
CA TYR A 117 10.25 -19.42 9.92
C TYR A 117 9.50 -19.38 8.59
N ASP A 118 8.66 -18.37 8.35
CA ASP A 118 8.05 -18.16 7.05
C ASP A 118 9.15 -18.05 5.98
N GLU A 119 8.96 -18.69 4.82
CA GLU A 119 9.90 -18.56 3.70
C GLU A 119 9.78 -17.19 3.02
N VAL A 120 8.56 -16.64 3.00
CA VAL A 120 8.17 -15.38 2.35
C VAL A 120 7.17 -14.64 3.25
N SER A 121 7.17 -13.31 3.15
CA SER A 121 6.21 -12.49 3.87
C SER A 121 4.84 -12.48 3.17
N PRO A 122 3.77 -12.01 3.83
CA PRO A 122 2.48 -11.81 3.19
C PRO A 122 2.51 -10.96 1.91
N TRP A 123 3.44 -10.02 1.76
CA TRP A 123 3.48 -9.14 0.58
C TRP A 123 3.76 -9.88 -0.73
N ILE A 124 4.28 -11.11 -0.69
CA ILE A 124 4.43 -11.94 -1.89
C ILE A 124 3.09 -12.24 -2.56
N GLU A 125 2.00 -12.30 -1.78
CA GLU A 125 0.65 -12.59 -2.29
C GLU A 125 0.20 -11.56 -3.32
N ALA A 126 0.72 -10.33 -3.25
CA ALA A 126 0.41 -9.31 -4.25
C ALA A 126 0.83 -9.72 -5.67
N PHE A 127 1.99 -10.36 -5.79
CA PHE A 127 2.53 -10.87 -7.05
C PHE A 127 1.89 -12.20 -7.45
N VAL A 128 1.61 -13.07 -6.47
CA VAL A 128 0.87 -14.32 -6.70
C VAL A 128 -0.52 -14.04 -7.26
N ASN A 129 -1.25 -13.07 -6.70
CA ASN A 129 -2.56 -12.67 -7.20
C ASN A 129 -2.49 -12.13 -8.62
N ALA A 130 -1.50 -11.28 -8.92
CA ALA A 130 -1.28 -10.78 -10.28
C ALA A 130 -1.01 -11.93 -11.27
N LYS A 131 -0.18 -12.91 -10.89
CA LYS A 131 0.10 -14.10 -11.71
C LYS A 131 -1.18 -14.92 -11.96
N LYS A 132 -1.92 -15.25 -10.91
CA LYS A 132 -3.17 -16.02 -11.00
C LYS A 132 -4.18 -15.35 -11.93
N TRP A 133 -4.34 -14.03 -11.82
CA TRP A 133 -5.24 -13.27 -12.69
C TRP A 133 -4.86 -13.34 -14.18
N ILE A 134 -3.56 -13.35 -14.49
CA ILE A 134 -3.07 -13.55 -15.86
C ILE A 134 -3.34 -14.99 -16.32
N GLU A 135 -3.06 -15.99 -15.48
CA GLU A 135 -3.29 -17.41 -15.79
C GLU A 135 -4.77 -17.69 -16.11
N GLU A 136 -5.68 -17.19 -15.28
CA GLU A 136 -7.14 -17.31 -15.49
C GLU A 136 -7.61 -16.67 -16.80
N ARG A 137 -7.00 -15.56 -17.23
CA ARG A 137 -7.36 -14.87 -18.47
C ARG A 137 -6.75 -15.48 -19.72
N ASN A 138 -5.60 -16.13 -19.58
CA ASN A 138 -4.88 -16.72 -20.71
C ASN A 138 -5.26 -18.18 -20.97
N GLY A 139 -6.20 -18.76 -20.22
CA GLY A 139 -6.82 -20.05 -20.53
C GLY A 139 -5.80 -21.20 -20.62
N LYS A 140 -4.91 -21.31 -19.63
CA LYS A 140 -4.19 -22.55 -19.35
C LYS A 140 -4.75 -23.20 -18.09
#